data_AF-A0A7S0I3Y3-F1
#
_entry.id   AF-A0A7S0I3Y3-F1
#
_cell.length_a   1.000
_cell.length_b   1.000
_cell.length_c   1.000
_cell.angle_alpha   90.00
_cell.angle_beta   90.00
_cell.angle_gamma   90.00
#
_symmetry.space_group_name_H-M   'P 1'
#
loop_
_entity.id
_entity.type
_entity.pdbx_description
1 polymer ?
#
loop_
_entity_poly.entity_id
_entity_poly.type
_entity_poly.pdbx_seq_one_letter_code
_entity_poly.pdbx_strand_id
1 'polypeptide(L)'
;MPFYGGGDLSRLLDESKLTTEAVQFYAGCTILALTQLHSLEIVYRDLKPENILLTAEGWPVLTDFGLVAFLDEGRATSMVGTPEFMPPEIVSGTGHGTDADWWSLGVTLCELLTLTTPFCEPEAASNHERTYANIVRGRFSKSFEQKEFRLLPKHTAAMLSGLLKLDPPERLGGTRRGTESIRCHPFFWGLNWEALEARELTPPYAAHCQASNKAVTTKFDESARAGTLMVLPPSMRPCSREEGESNAAAAAMDKMFDFSAW
;
A
#
# COMPACT_ATOMS: atom_id res chain seq x y z
N MET A 1 -3.54 -0.20 17.79
CA MET A 1 -2.95 0.74 16.82
C MET A 1 -3.34 2.16 17.20
N PRO A 2 -2.45 3.15 17.00
CA PRO A 2 -2.82 4.56 17.09
C PRO A 2 -3.91 4.92 16.07
N PHE A 3 -4.66 5.99 16.36
CA PHE A 3 -5.69 6.51 15.46
C PHE A 3 -5.06 7.45 14.42
N TYR A 4 -5.41 7.24 13.15
CA TYR A 4 -4.93 8.03 12.01
C TYR A 4 -6.08 8.86 11.43
N GLY A 5 -6.17 10.11 11.84
CA GLY A 5 -7.30 10.98 11.51
C GLY A 5 -7.31 11.53 10.08
N GLY A 6 -6.26 11.31 9.30
CA GLY A 6 -6.22 11.69 7.88
C GLY A 6 -7.02 10.75 6.98
N GLY A 7 -7.51 9.62 7.51
CA GLY A 7 -8.15 8.58 6.70
C GLY A 7 -7.11 7.71 5.98
N ASP A 8 -7.56 7.02 4.95
CA ASP A 8 -6.74 6.19 4.06
C ASP A 8 -6.54 6.88 2.71
N LEU A 9 -5.53 6.45 1.95
CA LEU A 9 -5.18 7.09 0.69
C LEU A 9 -6.29 6.94 -0.37
N SER A 10 -7.14 5.90 -0.27
CA SER A 10 -8.29 5.71 -1.18
C SER A 10 -9.30 6.85 -1.06
N ARG A 11 -9.52 7.38 0.16
CA ARG A 11 -10.41 8.53 0.36
C ARG A 11 -9.97 9.80 -0.36
N LEU A 12 -8.68 10.00 -0.58
CA LEU A 12 -8.22 11.15 -1.36
C LEU A 12 -8.67 11.05 -2.83
N LEU A 13 -8.84 9.83 -3.35
CA LEU A 13 -9.29 9.57 -4.72
C LEU A 13 -10.78 9.85 -4.93
N ASP A 14 -11.60 9.75 -3.87
CA ASP A 14 -13.01 10.10 -3.89
C ASP A 14 -13.23 11.61 -4.14
N GLU A 15 -12.28 12.44 -3.68
CA GLU A 15 -12.39 13.90 -3.77
C GLU A 15 -11.83 14.46 -5.08
N SER A 16 -10.66 13.97 -5.52
CA SER A 16 -10.00 14.47 -6.73
C SER A 16 -8.87 13.57 -7.20
N LYS A 17 -8.47 13.72 -8.47
CA LYS A 17 -7.21 13.12 -8.99
C LYS A 17 -6.01 13.76 -8.29
N LEU A 18 -5.08 12.92 -7.83
CA LEU A 18 -3.82 13.38 -7.25
C LEU A 18 -2.89 13.94 -8.34
N THR A 19 -2.06 14.91 -7.97
CA THR A 19 -0.98 15.37 -8.86
C THR A 19 0.12 14.32 -8.94
N THR A 20 0.92 14.35 -10.01
CA THR A 20 2.05 13.42 -10.16
C THR A 20 3.04 13.56 -9.01
N GLU A 21 3.29 14.79 -8.55
CA GLU A 21 4.19 15.10 -7.44
C GLU A 21 3.67 14.53 -6.12
N ALA A 22 2.34 14.55 -5.90
CA ALA A 22 1.75 13.93 -4.73
C ALA A 22 1.86 12.40 -4.77
N VAL A 23 1.62 11.80 -5.94
CA VAL A 23 1.80 10.36 -6.14
C VAL A 23 3.27 9.97 -5.92
N GLN A 24 4.23 10.75 -6.43
CA GLN A 24 5.66 10.53 -6.18
C GLN A 24 5.99 10.55 -4.68
N PHE A 25 5.43 11.50 -3.93
CA PHE A 25 5.63 11.60 -2.48
C PHE A 25 5.11 10.36 -1.75
N TYR A 26 3.85 9.99 -1.95
CA TYR A 26 3.25 8.83 -1.27
C TYR A 26 3.91 7.51 -1.70
N ALA A 27 4.22 7.36 -2.98
CA ALA A 27 4.97 6.23 -3.51
C ALA A 27 6.38 6.14 -2.89
N GLY A 28 7.08 7.26 -2.78
CA GLY A 28 8.41 7.34 -2.17
C GLY A 28 8.39 6.85 -0.72
N CYS A 29 7.46 7.34 0.10
CA CYS A 29 7.29 6.87 1.48
C CYS A 29 6.97 5.37 1.54
N THR A 30 6.11 4.91 0.65
CA THR A 30 5.72 3.48 0.56
C THR A 30 6.91 2.61 0.20
N ILE A 31 7.75 3.05 -0.73
CA ILE A 31 8.98 2.36 -1.12
C ILE A 31 9.94 2.26 0.06
N LEU A 32 10.12 3.33 0.85
CA LEU A 32 10.96 3.31 2.05
C LEU A 32 10.44 2.29 3.09
N ALA A 33 9.12 2.29 3.34
CA ALA A 33 8.50 1.36 4.28
C ALA A 33 8.65 -0.11 3.83
N LEU A 34 8.37 -0.40 2.55
CA LEU A 34 8.55 -1.74 1.98
C LEU A 34 10.01 -2.17 2.01
N THR A 35 10.94 -1.27 1.71
CA THR A 35 12.39 -1.58 1.76
C THR A 35 12.82 -1.99 3.16
N GLN A 36 12.28 -1.36 4.19
CA GLN A 36 12.54 -1.74 5.57
C GLN A 36 11.99 -3.14 5.89
N LEU A 37 10.76 -3.45 5.47
CA LEU A 37 10.18 -4.80 5.62
C LEU A 37 11.01 -5.86 4.89
N HIS A 38 11.37 -5.58 3.64
CA HIS A 38 12.13 -6.48 2.78
C HIS A 38 13.54 -6.74 3.33
N SER A 39 14.16 -5.77 4.00
CA SER A 39 15.46 -5.95 4.67
C SER A 39 15.40 -6.95 5.84
N LEU A 40 14.20 -7.24 6.35
CA LEU A 40 13.91 -8.19 7.41
C LEU A 40 13.32 -9.50 6.86
N GLU A 41 13.37 -9.70 5.54
CA GLU A 41 12.77 -10.85 4.85
C GLU A 41 11.26 -10.99 5.11
N ILE A 42 10.57 -9.86 5.26
CA ILE A 42 9.11 -9.79 5.41
C ILE A 42 8.51 -9.30 4.09
N VAL A 43 7.54 -10.04 3.55
CA VAL A 43 6.71 -9.62 2.42
C VAL A 43 5.34 -9.15 2.93
N TYR A 44 4.84 -8.02 2.43
CA TYR A 44 3.64 -7.35 2.93
C TYR A 44 2.33 -7.93 2.37
N ARG A 45 2.27 -8.16 1.05
CA ARG A 45 1.24 -8.91 0.30
C ARG A 45 -0.17 -8.33 0.19
N ASP A 46 -0.48 -7.22 0.85
CA ASP A 46 -1.78 -6.54 0.70
C ASP A 46 -1.64 -5.02 0.48
N LEU A 47 -0.69 -4.61 -0.35
CA LEU A 47 -0.50 -3.20 -0.67
C LEU A 47 -1.58 -2.69 -1.62
N LYS A 48 -2.32 -1.68 -1.14
CA LYS A 48 -3.40 -0.96 -1.83
C LYS A 48 -3.66 0.37 -1.12
N PRO A 49 -4.31 1.36 -1.75
CA PRO A 49 -4.54 2.67 -1.14
C PRO A 49 -5.26 2.63 0.22
N GLU A 50 -6.17 1.68 0.44
CA GLU A 50 -6.94 1.52 1.69
C GLU A 50 -6.05 1.15 2.88
N ASN A 51 -4.93 0.45 2.63
CA ASN A 51 -4.01 0.02 3.66
C ASN A 51 -2.88 1.04 3.92
N ILE A 52 -2.89 2.19 3.21
CA ILE A 52 -1.99 3.32 3.42
C ILE A 52 -2.77 4.41 4.15
N LEU A 53 -2.68 4.46 5.48
CA LEU A 53 -3.34 5.49 6.29
C LEU A 53 -2.53 6.77 6.33
N LEU A 54 -3.21 7.89 6.54
CA LEU A 54 -2.61 9.21 6.66
C LEU A 54 -2.72 9.69 8.11
N THR A 55 -1.58 10.11 8.66
CA THR A 55 -1.51 10.87 9.92
C THR A 55 -2.28 12.19 9.80
N ALA A 56 -2.52 12.87 10.93
CA ALA A 56 -3.14 14.20 10.90
C ALA A 56 -2.31 15.21 10.09
N GLU A 57 -1.00 15.02 10.05
CA GLU A 57 -0.04 15.83 9.29
C GLU A 57 0.05 15.44 7.81
N GLY A 58 -0.60 14.35 7.39
CA GLY A 58 -0.62 13.87 6.00
C GLY A 58 0.52 12.93 5.61
N TRP A 59 1.32 12.46 6.56
CA TRP A 59 2.30 11.40 6.31
C TRP A 59 1.63 10.03 6.16
N PRO A 60 2.02 9.23 5.14
CA PRO A 60 1.49 7.89 4.95
C PRO A 60 2.11 6.87 5.92
N VAL A 61 1.30 5.90 6.33
CA VAL A 61 1.67 4.80 7.21
C VAL A 61 1.03 3.52 6.68
N LEU A 62 1.84 2.48 6.46
CA LEU A 62 1.32 1.15 6.14
C LEU A 62 0.59 0.57 7.36
N THR A 63 -0.57 -0.03 7.12
CA THR A 63 -1.38 -0.66 8.17
C THR A 63 -1.72 -2.11 7.80
N ASP A 64 -2.69 -2.73 8.46
CA ASP A 64 -3.15 -4.10 8.18
C ASP A 64 -2.03 -5.12 7.82
N PHE A 65 -1.21 -5.47 8.80
CA PHE A 65 -0.16 -6.47 8.65
C PHE A 65 -0.71 -7.91 8.76
N GLY A 66 -2.03 -8.13 8.66
CA GLY A 66 -2.65 -9.44 8.84
C GLY A 66 -2.25 -10.47 7.78
N LEU A 67 -1.77 -10.02 6.63
CA LEU A 67 -1.36 -10.86 5.51
C LEU A 67 0.15 -10.89 5.28
N VAL A 68 0.98 -10.36 6.19
CA VAL A 68 2.44 -10.45 6.01
C VAL A 68 2.95 -11.88 6.12
N ALA A 69 4.11 -12.17 5.53
CA ALA A 69 4.83 -13.42 5.75
C ALA A 69 6.32 -13.16 5.93
N PHE A 70 6.92 -13.92 6.85
CA PHE A 70 8.36 -14.13 6.86
C PHE A 70 8.70 -15.12 5.76
N LEU A 71 9.71 -14.80 4.96
CA LEU A 71 10.15 -15.65 3.88
C LEU A 71 10.99 -16.80 4.45
N ASP A 72 10.63 -18.03 4.09
CA ASP A 72 11.45 -19.22 4.35
C ASP A 72 12.16 -19.59 3.04
N GLU A 73 13.48 -19.73 3.07
CA GLU A 73 14.33 -19.86 1.87
C GLU A 73 14.02 -18.80 0.77
N GLY A 74 13.63 -17.60 1.21
CA GLY A 74 13.31 -16.48 0.32
C GLY A 74 11.94 -16.54 -0.35
N ARG A 75 11.04 -17.48 0.01
CA ARG A 75 9.71 -17.60 -0.61
C ARG A 75 8.57 -17.85 0.38
N ALA A 76 7.39 -17.37 0.00
CA ALA A 76 6.10 -17.78 0.56
C ALA A 76 5.23 -18.41 -0.54
N THR A 77 4.24 -19.22 -0.17
CA THR A 77 3.44 -20.04 -1.12
C THR A 77 1.94 -19.82 -1.06
N SER A 78 1.42 -19.13 -0.03
CA SER A 78 -0.01 -18.89 0.14
C SER A 78 -0.55 -17.89 -0.87
N MET A 79 -1.70 -18.19 -1.48
CA MET A 79 -2.46 -17.24 -2.30
C MET A 79 -3.32 -16.35 -1.40
N VAL A 80 -2.83 -15.16 -1.06
CA VAL A 80 -3.50 -14.17 -0.21
C VAL A 80 -3.33 -12.77 -0.79
N GLY A 81 -4.20 -11.85 -0.37
CA GLY A 81 -4.19 -10.45 -0.78
C GLY A 81 -5.47 -10.07 -1.52
N THR A 82 -5.57 -8.79 -1.86
CA THR A 82 -6.71 -8.24 -2.59
C THR A 82 -6.64 -8.63 -4.08
N PRO A 83 -7.71 -9.22 -4.67
CA PRO A 83 -7.67 -9.83 -6.01
C PRO A 83 -7.05 -9.02 -7.14
N GLU A 84 -7.31 -7.71 -7.18
CA GLU A 84 -6.81 -6.84 -8.26
C GLU A 84 -5.36 -6.35 -8.07
N PHE A 85 -4.83 -6.46 -6.85
CA PHE A 85 -3.46 -6.07 -6.48
C PHE A 85 -2.50 -7.26 -6.43
N MET A 86 -3.03 -8.49 -6.47
CA MET A 86 -2.21 -9.70 -6.43
C MET A 86 -1.35 -9.82 -7.71
N PRO A 87 -0.06 -10.18 -7.57
CA PRO A 87 0.83 -10.42 -8.70
C PRO A 87 0.58 -11.79 -9.36
N PRO A 88 1.02 -11.97 -10.62
CA PRO A 88 0.81 -13.21 -11.39
C PRO A 88 1.31 -14.47 -10.69
N GLU A 89 2.44 -14.41 -10.00
CA GLU A 89 3.05 -15.53 -9.28
C GLU A 89 2.25 -15.96 -8.03
N ILE A 90 1.55 -15.02 -7.37
CA ILE A 90 0.63 -15.33 -6.27
C ILE A 90 -0.64 -15.96 -6.83
N VAL A 91 -1.21 -15.37 -7.88
CA VAL A 91 -2.41 -15.90 -8.56
C VAL A 91 -2.18 -17.30 -9.15
N SER A 92 -0.97 -17.56 -9.64
CA SER A 92 -0.58 -18.85 -10.23
C SER A 92 -0.09 -19.87 -9.20
N GLY A 93 0.09 -19.48 -7.92
CA GLY A 93 0.57 -20.35 -6.86
C GLY A 93 2.01 -20.84 -7.04
N THR A 94 2.86 -20.10 -7.77
CA THR A 94 4.25 -20.52 -8.07
C THR A 94 5.24 -20.15 -6.97
N GLY A 95 4.76 -19.54 -5.88
CA GLY A 95 5.54 -18.98 -4.79
C GLY A 95 6.04 -17.56 -5.11
N HIS A 96 6.29 -16.76 -4.08
CA HIS A 96 6.59 -15.33 -4.23
C HIS A 96 7.58 -14.85 -3.16
N GLY A 97 8.35 -13.80 -3.49
CA GLY A 97 9.23 -13.11 -2.56
C GLY A 97 8.77 -11.68 -2.33
N THR A 98 9.71 -10.81 -1.96
CA THR A 98 9.49 -9.38 -1.74
C THR A 98 9.13 -8.60 -3.01
N ASP A 99 9.45 -9.17 -4.17
CA ASP A 99 9.11 -8.66 -5.51
C ASP A 99 7.62 -8.61 -5.81
N ALA A 100 6.82 -9.40 -5.08
CA ALA A 100 5.36 -9.33 -5.10
C ALA A 100 4.85 -7.93 -4.71
N ASP A 101 5.45 -7.30 -3.69
CA ASP A 101 5.01 -5.99 -3.21
C ASP A 101 5.27 -4.88 -4.24
N TRP A 102 6.28 -5.02 -5.10
CA TRP A 102 6.55 -4.07 -6.18
C TRP A 102 5.51 -4.12 -7.29
N TRP A 103 4.93 -5.28 -7.55
CA TRP A 103 3.77 -5.37 -8.45
C TRP A 103 2.56 -4.65 -7.84
N SER A 104 2.24 -4.94 -6.57
CA SER A 104 1.12 -4.29 -5.89
C SER A 104 1.33 -2.76 -5.78
N LEU A 105 2.58 -2.30 -5.67
CA LEU A 105 2.92 -0.88 -5.82
C LEU A 105 2.57 -0.38 -7.22
N GLY A 106 2.93 -1.10 -8.28
CA GLY A 106 2.55 -0.76 -9.65
C GLY A 106 1.03 -0.62 -9.85
N VAL A 107 0.25 -1.56 -9.30
CA VAL A 107 -1.23 -1.51 -9.33
C VAL A 107 -1.74 -0.30 -8.55
N THR A 108 -1.21 -0.06 -7.35
CA THR A 108 -1.53 1.11 -6.51
C THR A 108 -1.25 2.41 -7.26
N LEU A 109 -0.10 2.55 -7.92
CA LEU A 109 0.23 3.76 -8.68
C LEU A 109 -0.70 3.97 -9.87
N CYS A 110 -1.10 2.90 -10.58
CA CYS A 110 -2.12 3.02 -11.63
C CYS A 110 -3.40 3.65 -11.06
N GLU A 111 -3.90 3.12 -9.94
CA GLU A 111 -5.12 3.62 -9.32
C GLU A 111 -4.98 5.08 -8.84
N LEU A 112 -3.87 5.44 -8.19
CA LEU A 112 -3.64 6.81 -7.73
C LEU A 112 -3.56 7.82 -8.90
N LEU A 113 -3.09 7.39 -10.07
CA LEU A 113 -2.89 8.26 -11.24
C LEU A 113 -4.12 8.30 -12.16
N THR A 114 -4.90 7.22 -12.23
CA THR A 114 -5.99 7.08 -13.21
C THR A 114 -7.36 6.87 -12.58
N LEU A 115 -7.45 6.63 -11.27
CA LEU A 115 -8.65 6.23 -10.53
C LEU A 115 -9.19 4.85 -10.94
N THR A 116 -8.35 3.99 -11.53
CA THR A 116 -8.77 2.67 -12.01
C THR A 116 -7.62 1.67 -11.89
N THR A 117 -7.94 0.46 -11.41
CA THR A 117 -6.96 -0.62 -11.35
C THR A 117 -6.77 -1.26 -12.74
N PRO A 118 -5.54 -1.72 -13.09
CA PRO A 118 -5.20 -2.13 -14.45
C PRO A 118 -5.86 -3.41 -14.96
N PHE A 119 -6.29 -4.30 -14.07
CA PHE A 119 -6.71 -5.66 -14.45
C PHE A 119 -8.17 -6.00 -14.08
N CYS A 120 -8.79 -5.23 -13.19
CA CYS A 120 -10.18 -5.40 -12.77
C CYS A 120 -11.13 -4.66 -13.72
N GLU A 121 -12.33 -5.20 -13.91
CA GLU A 121 -13.42 -4.50 -14.60
C GLU A 121 -14.46 -4.12 -13.55
N PRO A 122 -14.86 -2.83 -13.43
CA PRO A 122 -15.80 -2.40 -12.41
C PRO A 122 -17.12 -3.20 -12.41
N GLU A 123 -17.63 -3.51 -13.60
CA GLU A 123 -18.86 -4.29 -13.79
C GLU A 123 -18.72 -5.77 -13.41
N ALA A 124 -17.50 -6.28 -13.27
CA ALA A 124 -17.20 -7.67 -12.94
C ALA A 124 -16.40 -7.80 -11.63
N ALA A 125 -16.43 -6.80 -10.76
CA ALA A 125 -15.69 -6.80 -9.49
C ALA A 125 -15.99 -8.02 -8.60
N SER A 126 -17.21 -8.58 -8.69
CA SER A 126 -17.59 -9.81 -7.97
C SER A 126 -17.07 -11.11 -8.60
N ASN A 127 -16.56 -11.05 -9.83
CA ASN A 127 -16.00 -12.20 -10.55
C ASN A 127 -14.48 -12.07 -10.68
N HIS A 128 -13.77 -12.56 -9.66
CA HIS A 128 -12.32 -12.52 -9.62
C HIS A 128 -11.65 -13.38 -10.71
N GLU A 129 -12.34 -14.36 -11.31
CA GLU A 129 -11.73 -15.23 -12.34
C GLU A 129 -11.25 -14.43 -13.54
N ARG A 130 -12.02 -13.42 -13.98
CA ARG A 130 -11.61 -12.56 -15.10
C ARG A 130 -10.40 -11.71 -14.73
N THR A 131 -10.38 -11.14 -13.52
CA THR A 131 -9.25 -10.36 -13.01
C THR A 131 -7.98 -11.20 -12.94
N TYR A 132 -8.05 -12.41 -12.38
CA TYR A 132 -6.94 -13.36 -12.36
C TYR A 132 -6.45 -13.71 -13.76
N ALA A 133 -7.39 -13.98 -14.68
CA ALA A 133 -7.06 -14.33 -16.04
C ALA A 133 -6.47 -13.17 -16.86
N ASN A 134 -6.73 -11.92 -16.46
CA ASN A 134 -6.09 -10.72 -16.98
C ASN A 134 -4.68 -10.54 -16.40
N ILE A 135 -4.53 -10.67 -15.07
CA ILE A 135 -3.24 -10.57 -14.36
C ILE A 135 -2.23 -11.57 -14.94
N VAL A 136 -2.58 -12.86 -15.00
CA VAL A 136 -1.67 -13.93 -15.48
C VAL A 136 -1.29 -13.73 -16.95
N ARG A 137 -2.14 -13.08 -17.75
CA ARG A 137 -1.87 -12.79 -19.16
C ARG A 137 -1.23 -11.42 -19.41
N GLY A 138 -1.06 -10.60 -18.37
CA GLY A 138 -0.64 -9.20 -18.51
C GLY A 138 -1.57 -8.37 -19.40
N ARG A 139 -2.87 -8.68 -19.38
CA ARG A 139 -3.87 -8.03 -20.21
C ARG A 139 -4.62 -6.98 -19.39
N PHE A 140 -4.44 -5.71 -19.72
CA PHE A 140 -5.23 -4.66 -19.11
C PHE A 140 -6.73 -4.82 -19.37
N SER A 141 -7.54 -4.42 -18.40
CA SER A 141 -9.00 -4.40 -18.50
C SER A 141 -9.43 -3.40 -19.58
N LYS A 142 -10.68 -3.50 -20.03
CA LYS A 142 -11.24 -2.55 -21.01
C LYS A 142 -11.43 -1.18 -20.38
N SER A 143 -11.88 -1.16 -19.14
CA SER A 143 -12.06 0.05 -18.31
C SER A 143 -10.75 0.76 -18.03
N PHE A 144 -9.65 0.02 -17.83
CA PHE A 144 -8.30 0.58 -17.88
C PHE A 144 -7.91 0.83 -19.34
N GLU A 145 -8.57 1.83 -19.95
CA GLU A 145 -8.36 2.17 -21.35
C GLU A 145 -6.87 2.43 -21.59
N GLN A 146 -6.26 1.68 -22.53
CA GLN A 146 -4.88 1.92 -22.96
C GLN A 146 -4.63 3.39 -23.33
N LYS A 147 -5.68 4.15 -23.65
CA LYS A 147 -5.60 5.59 -23.92
C LYS A 147 -5.17 6.38 -22.69
N GLU A 148 -5.70 6.14 -21.50
CA GLU A 148 -5.28 6.85 -20.28
C GLU A 148 -3.82 6.53 -19.97
N PHE A 149 -3.44 5.25 -20.02
CA PHE A 149 -2.06 4.82 -19.86
C PHE A 149 -1.11 5.44 -20.90
N ARG A 150 -1.55 5.62 -22.16
CA ARG A 150 -0.78 6.30 -23.22
C ARG A 150 -0.70 7.81 -23.06
N LEU A 151 -1.67 8.42 -22.36
CA LEU A 151 -1.68 9.85 -22.07
C LEU A 151 -0.82 10.18 -20.83
N LEU A 152 -0.45 9.19 -20.03
CA LEU A 152 0.50 9.38 -18.95
C LEU A 152 1.84 9.91 -19.48
N PRO A 153 2.53 10.76 -18.71
CA PRO A 153 3.89 11.17 -19.04
C PRO A 153 4.79 9.95 -19.30
N LYS A 154 5.72 10.08 -20.25
CA LYS A 154 6.59 8.98 -20.69
C LYS A 154 7.29 8.27 -19.53
N HIS A 155 7.78 9.03 -18.54
CA HIS A 155 8.45 8.47 -17.36
C HIS A 155 7.49 7.75 -16.41
N THR A 156 6.24 8.22 -16.30
CA THR A 156 5.19 7.54 -15.54
C THR A 156 4.81 6.21 -16.17
N ALA A 157 4.54 6.19 -17.48
CA ALA A 157 4.22 4.96 -18.20
C ALA A 157 5.37 3.95 -18.15
N ALA A 158 6.63 4.42 -18.22
CA ALA A 158 7.81 3.56 -18.08
C ALA A 158 7.93 2.93 -16.69
N MET A 159 7.65 3.69 -15.63
CA MET A 159 7.64 3.17 -14.24
C MET A 159 6.61 2.06 -14.10
N LEU A 160 5.36 2.34 -14.48
CA LEU A 160 4.27 1.37 -14.38
C LEU A 160 4.56 0.12 -15.21
N SER A 161 5.10 0.27 -16.42
CA SER A 161 5.50 -0.86 -17.27
C SER A 161 6.61 -1.71 -16.64
N GLY A 162 7.50 -1.11 -15.85
CA GLY A 162 8.57 -1.82 -15.17
C GLY A 162 8.11 -2.54 -13.90
N LEU A 163 7.21 -1.94 -13.12
CA LEU A 163 6.60 -2.56 -11.93
C LEU A 163 5.60 -3.66 -12.29
N LEU A 164 4.91 -3.55 -13.43
CA LEU A 164 3.91 -4.52 -13.91
C LEU A 164 4.49 -5.55 -14.89
N LYS A 165 5.77 -5.88 -14.74
CA LYS A 165 6.39 -7.02 -15.43
C LYS A 165 5.89 -8.33 -14.84
N LEU A 166 5.46 -9.24 -15.73
CA LEU A 166 4.92 -10.54 -15.34
C LEU A 166 5.99 -11.42 -14.70
N ASP A 167 7.18 -11.43 -15.27
CA ASP A 167 8.31 -12.20 -14.72
C ASP A 167 8.98 -11.40 -13.59
N PRO A 168 8.99 -11.91 -12.34
CA PRO A 168 9.49 -11.14 -11.20
C PRO A 168 10.97 -10.69 -11.31
N PRO A 169 11.92 -11.48 -11.86
CA PRO A 169 13.29 -11.03 -12.10
C PRO A 169 13.44 -9.88 -13.10
N GLU A 170 12.49 -9.71 -14.02
CA GLU A 170 12.46 -8.56 -14.95
C GLU A 170 11.78 -7.33 -14.35
N ARG A 171 11.07 -7.49 -13.22
CA ARG A 171 10.31 -6.44 -12.55
C ARG A 171 11.24 -5.45 -11.89
N LEU A 172 10.89 -4.15 -11.97
CA LEU A 172 11.56 -3.14 -11.16
C LEU A 172 11.45 -3.53 -9.67
N GLY A 173 12.57 -3.41 -8.95
CA GLY A 173 12.70 -3.93 -7.58
C GLY A 173 13.10 -5.41 -7.49
N GLY A 174 12.78 -6.25 -8.48
CA GLY A 174 13.20 -7.66 -8.56
C GLY A 174 14.52 -7.90 -9.32
N THR A 175 14.99 -6.90 -10.06
CA THR A 175 16.30 -6.98 -10.75
C THR A 175 17.49 -7.03 -9.77
N ARG A 176 18.71 -7.29 -10.26
CA ARG A 176 19.95 -7.24 -9.46
C ARG A 176 20.19 -5.92 -8.71
N ARG A 177 19.59 -4.82 -9.17
CA ARG A 177 19.70 -3.51 -8.50
C ARG A 177 18.69 -3.33 -7.36
N GLY A 178 17.76 -4.26 -7.18
CA GLY A 178 16.75 -4.22 -6.10
C GLY A 178 15.94 -2.93 -6.11
N THR A 179 15.58 -2.45 -4.91
CA THR A 179 14.88 -1.18 -4.68
C THR A 179 15.55 0.02 -5.38
N GLU A 180 16.87 0.03 -5.52
CA GLU A 180 17.58 1.14 -6.15
C GLU A 180 17.19 1.34 -7.61
N SER A 181 16.76 0.27 -8.31
CA SER A 181 16.19 0.38 -9.66
C SER A 181 14.91 1.21 -9.69
N ILE A 182 14.14 1.21 -8.60
CA ILE A 182 12.91 2.00 -8.45
C ILE A 182 13.27 3.44 -8.07
N ARG A 183 14.13 3.63 -7.06
CA ARG A 183 14.52 4.98 -6.57
C ARG A 183 15.19 5.85 -7.62
N CYS A 184 16.07 5.26 -8.44
CA CYS A 184 16.75 5.94 -9.55
C CYS A 184 15.86 6.17 -10.78
N HIS A 185 14.62 5.67 -10.80
CA HIS A 185 13.80 5.74 -12.00
C HIS A 185 13.40 7.20 -12.30
N PRO A 186 13.41 7.64 -13.58
CA PRO A 186 13.01 8.99 -14.00
C PRO A 186 11.66 9.50 -13.50
N PHE A 187 10.76 8.59 -13.11
CA PHE A 187 9.49 8.94 -12.49
C PHE A 187 9.69 9.71 -11.18
N PHE A 188 10.80 9.52 -10.46
CA PHE A 188 11.10 10.23 -9.22
C PHE A 188 12.05 11.43 -9.40
N TRP A 189 12.28 11.90 -10.63
CA TRP A 189 13.06 13.13 -10.82
C TRP A 189 12.39 14.31 -10.11
N GLY A 190 13.19 15.00 -9.27
CA GLY A 190 12.73 16.12 -8.45
C GLY A 190 12.38 15.73 -7.00
N LEU A 191 12.18 14.43 -6.71
CA LEU A 191 11.99 13.98 -5.33
C LEU A 191 13.33 13.91 -4.61
N ASN A 192 13.47 14.69 -3.53
CA ASN A 192 14.63 14.59 -2.63
C ASN A 192 14.42 13.43 -1.64
N TRP A 193 15.04 12.28 -1.93
CA TRP A 193 14.93 11.09 -1.09
C TRP A 193 15.50 11.28 0.32
N GLU A 194 16.59 12.03 0.47
CA GLU A 194 17.20 12.28 1.79
C GLU A 194 16.25 13.10 2.68
N ALA A 195 15.68 14.18 2.13
CA ALA A 195 14.68 14.98 2.84
C ALA A 195 13.38 14.20 3.10
N LEU A 196 13.00 13.26 2.23
CA LEU A 196 11.85 12.39 2.44
C LEU A 196 12.09 11.43 3.61
N GLU A 197 13.26 10.77 3.63
CA GLU A 197 13.68 9.87 4.71
C GLU A 197 13.79 10.62 6.06
N ALA A 198 14.33 11.84 6.04
CA ALA A 198 14.43 12.71 7.21
C ALA A 198 13.12 13.41 7.63
N ARG A 199 12.01 13.16 6.91
CA ARG A 199 10.70 13.80 7.12
C ARG A 199 10.73 15.34 7.09
N GLU A 200 11.62 15.90 6.27
CA GLU A 200 11.78 17.36 6.09
C GLU A 200 10.89 17.93 4.98
N LEU A 201 10.28 17.08 4.15
CA LEU A 201 9.34 17.49 3.12
C LEU A 201 7.95 17.77 3.70
N THR A 202 7.21 18.70 3.08
CA THR A 202 5.81 18.97 3.45
C THR A 202 4.87 17.99 2.74
N PRO A 203 4.02 17.24 3.46
CA PRO A 203 3.03 16.36 2.83
C PRO A 203 2.03 17.14 1.95
N PRO A 204 1.80 16.75 0.68
CA PRO A 204 0.99 17.50 -0.27
C PRO A 204 -0.49 17.74 0.14
N TYR A 205 -1.05 16.89 1.01
CA TYR A 205 -2.43 16.99 1.50
C TYR A 205 -2.53 17.18 3.02
N ALA A 206 -1.49 17.73 3.66
CA ALA A 206 -1.48 17.98 5.11
C ALA A 206 -2.73 18.75 5.60
N ALA A 207 -3.13 19.81 4.90
CA ALA A 207 -4.30 20.62 5.29
C ALA A 207 -5.62 19.83 5.22
N HIS A 208 -5.78 18.99 4.20
CA HIS A 208 -6.95 18.10 4.09
C HIS A 208 -6.97 17.11 5.26
N CYS A 209 -5.83 16.48 5.58
CA CYS A 209 -5.72 15.52 6.67
C CYS A 209 -6.03 16.14 8.03
N GLN A 210 -5.56 17.37 8.28
CA GLN A 210 -5.87 18.13 9.49
C GLN A 210 -7.37 18.44 9.61
N ALA A 211 -8.01 18.83 8.51
CA ALA A 211 -9.45 19.10 8.47
C ALA A 211 -10.26 17.82 8.74
N SER A 212 -9.88 16.70 8.10
CA SER A 212 -10.49 15.39 8.31
C SER A 212 -10.37 14.94 9.77
N ASN A 213 -9.17 15.02 10.34
CA ASN A 213 -8.90 14.67 11.72
C ASN A 213 -9.79 15.47 12.68
N LYS A 214 -9.87 16.80 12.49
CA LYS A 214 -10.72 17.68 13.30
C LYS A 214 -12.20 17.33 13.19
N ALA A 215 -12.69 17.01 11.98
CA ALA A 215 -14.07 16.62 11.77
C ALA A 215 -14.42 15.31 12.51
N VAL A 216 -13.50 14.34 12.48
CA VAL A 216 -13.69 13.05 13.18
C VAL A 216 -13.66 13.24 14.69
N THR A 217 -12.69 13.97 15.25
CA THR A 217 -12.62 14.22 16.70
C THR A 217 -13.85 14.97 17.20
N THR A 218 -14.36 15.94 16.43
CA THR A 218 -15.59 16.68 16.79
C THR A 218 -16.80 15.75 16.87
N LYS A 219 -16.97 14.83 15.91
CA LYS A 219 -18.07 13.85 15.94
C LYS A 219 -17.96 12.88 17.11
N PHE A 220 -16.75 12.47 17.48
CA PHE A 220 -16.52 11.64 18.66
C PHE A 220 -16.88 12.38 19.95
N ASP A 221 -16.46 13.64 20.09
CA ASP A 221 -16.81 14.47 21.24
C ASP A 221 -18.32 14.67 21.36
N GLU A 222 -19.01 14.92 20.26
CA GLU A 222 -20.48 15.03 20.20
C GLU A 222 -21.15 13.70 20.59
N SER A 223 -20.67 12.58 20.07
CA SER A 223 -21.22 11.24 20.37
C SER A 223 -20.99 10.82 21.82
N ALA A 224 -19.84 11.19 22.40
CA ALA A 224 -19.53 10.98 23.81
C ALA A 224 -20.44 11.84 24.70
N ARG A 225 -20.64 13.12 24.35
CA ARG A 225 -21.59 14.01 25.06
C ARG A 225 -23.04 13.53 24.96
N ALA A 226 -23.41 12.94 23.82
CA ALA A 226 -24.74 12.38 23.60
C ALA A 226 -24.96 11.02 24.31
N GLY A 227 -23.94 10.44 24.96
CA GLY A 227 -24.03 9.15 25.62
C GLY A 227 -24.19 7.95 24.66
N THR A 228 -23.98 8.17 23.36
CA THR A 228 -24.15 7.16 22.31
C THR A 228 -22.92 6.26 22.17
N LEU A 229 -21.76 6.71 22.65
CA LEU A 229 -20.55 5.90 22.68
C LEU A 229 -20.56 4.98 23.92
N MET A 230 -21.08 3.75 23.78
CA MET A 230 -20.94 2.74 24.82
C MET A 230 -19.52 2.16 24.81
N VAL A 231 -18.70 2.56 25.77
CA VAL A 231 -17.50 1.79 26.12
C VAL A 231 -17.97 0.51 26.81
N LEU A 232 -17.77 -0.65 26.16
CA LEU A 232 -18.09 -1.94 26.77
C LEU A 232 -17.36 -2.06 28.11
N PRO A 233 -18.04 -2.50 29.19
CA PRO A 233 -17.38 -2.66 30.48
C PRO A 233 -16.25 -3.70 30.38
N PRO A 234 -15.19 -3.58 31.19
CA PRO A 234 -14.01 -4.45 31.13
C PRO A 234 -14.29 -5.96 31.29
N SER A 235 -15.49 -6.33 31.73
CA SER A 235 -15.93 -7.71 32.00
C SER A 235 -16.37 -8.52 30.78
N MET A 236 -16.35 -7.95 29.57
CA MET A 236 -16.69 -8.66 28.31
C MET A 236 -15.49 -8.84 27.35
N ARG A 237 -14.28 -9.06 27.89
CA ARG A 237 -13.19 -9.61 27.06
C ARG A 237 -13.40 -11.13 26.90
N PRO A 238 -13.28 -11.69 25.67
CA PRO A 238 -13.30 -13.13 25.50
C PRO A 238 -12.17 -13.78 26.30
N CYS A 239 -12.48 -14.93 26.88
CA CYS A 239 -11.56 -15.77 27.65
C CYS A 239 -10.33 -16.12 26.80
N SER A 240 -9.14 -15.85 27.34
CA SER A 240 -7.84 -16.20 26.76
C SER A 240 -7.68 -17.73 26.64
N ARG A 241 -7.50 -18.22 25.41
CA ARG A 241 -6.95 -19.53 25.01
C ARG A 241 -6.36 -19.34 23.61
N GLU A 242 -5.16 -19.78 23.24
CA GLU A 242 -4.05 -20.48 23.88
C GLU A 242 -2.77 -19.85 23.29
N GLU A 243 -1.80 -19.54 24.13
CA GLU A 243 -0.47 -19.09 23.72
C GLU A 243 0.29 -20.28 23.14
N GLY A 244 0.57 -20.21 21.83
CA GLY A 244 1.43 -21.14 21.14
C GLY A 244 1.72 -20.59 19.75
N GLU A 245 2.98 -20.18 19.57
CA GLU A 245 3.65 -19.79 18.32
C GLU A 245 3.68 -18.29 17.93
N SER A 246 4.94 -17.81 17.80
CA SER A 246 5.40 -16.55 17.22
C SER A 246 5.55 -15.30 18.11
N ASN A 247 6.31 -15.44 19.20
CA ASN A 247 6.87 -14.30 19.97
C ASN A 247 7.89 -13.43 19.19
N ALA A 248 8.30 -13.85 17.98
CA ALA A 248 9.24 -13.09 17.15
C ALA A 248 8.53 -12.01 16.30
N ALA A 249 7.35 -12.31 15.76
CA ALA A 249 6.59 -11.36 14.95
C ALA A 249 6.04 -10.20 15.78
N ALA A 250 5.51 -10.50 16.97
CA ALA A 250 5.04 -9.48 17.91
C ALA A 250 6.19 -8.56 18.39
N ALA A 251 7.37 -9.13 18.68
CA ALA A 251 8.54 -8.36 19.10
C ALA A 251 9.17 -7.51 17.96
N ALA A 252 9.09 -7.98 16.70
CA ALA A 252 9.49 -7.20 15.53
C ALA A 252 8.50 -6.06 15.27
N MET A 253 7.19 -6.30 15.42
CA MET A 253 6.16 -5.27 15.32
C MET A 253 6.27 -4.22 16.43
N ASP A 254 6.52 -4.61 17.69
CA ASP A 254 6.68 -3.66 18.79
C ASP A 254 7.89 -2.72 18.59
N LYS A 255 8.97 -3.19 17.95
CA LYS A 255 10.09 -2.33 17.52
C LYS A 255 9.77 -1.45 16.31
N MET A 256 8.80 -1.81 15.47
CA MET A 256 8.32 -0.97 14.35
C MET A 256 7.35 0.14 14.79
N PHE A 257 6.69 0.00 15.95
CA PHE A 257 5.68 0.96 16.44
C PHE A 257 6.18 1.96 17.50
N ASP A 258 7.46 1.94 17.87
CA ASP A 258 8.06 2.98 18.73
C ASP A 258 8.36 4.25 17.92
N PHE A 259 7.33 5.06 17.70
CA PHE A 259 7.39 6.37 17.04
C PHE A 259 7.93 7.49 17.93
N SER A 260 8.62 7.19 19.05
CA SER A 260 9.24 8.21 19.91
C SER A 260 10.73 8.48 19.61
N ALA A 261 11.34 7.73 18.68
CA ALA A 261 12.76 7.81 18.38
C ALA A 261 13.13 7.94 16.88
N TRP A 262 12.19 8.36 16.03
CA TRP A 262 12.45 8.74 14.63
C TRP A 262 11.67 9.99 14.23
#